data_AF-A0A936G8A1-F1
#
_entry.id   AF-A0A936G8A1-F1
#
_cell.length_a   1.000
_cell.length_b   1.000
_cell.length_c   1.000
_cell.angle_alpha   90.00
_cell.angle_beta   90.00
_cell.angle_gamma   90.00
#
_symmetry.space_group_name_H-M   'P 1'
#
loop_
_entity.id
_entity.type
_entity.pdbx_description
1 polymer ?
#
loop_
_entity_poly.entity_id
_entity_poly.type
_entity_poly.pdbx_seq_one_letter_code
_entity_poly.pdbx_strand_id
1 'polypeptide(L)'
;MFRRRGQRMIRRMARREDIPPVLQQANQMMANGDYKNAAESFHALAMGAEERFPHRAPFLYVEAGRAAILSGETKTGIADLRRGLTLLATQQRFTRMQMLGQRIVNELQARGLNAEAEEISNLLNGNLPTVPLLKQPLLKKGLFCQPIAQPAVRR
;
A
#
# COMPACT_ATOMS: atom_id res chain seq x y z
N MET A 1 -40.76 -17.81 17.56
CA MET A 1 -39.79 -16.78 18.01
C MET A 1 -38.64 -16.66 17.00
N PHE A 2 -38.91 -16.23 15.75
CA PHE A 2 -37.97 -16.28 14.62
C PHE A 2 -37.89 -14.93 13.88
N ARG A 3 -37.25 -13.91 14.45
CA ARG A 3 -37.09 -12.59 13.80
C ARG A 3 -35.78 -11.86 14.12
N ARG A 4 -34.64 -12.56 14.19
CA ARG A 4 -33.32 -11.92 14.51
C ARG A 4 -32.13 -12.43 13.70
N ARG A 5 -32.32 -13.02 12.51
CA ARG A 5 -31.19 -13.47 11.66
C ARG A 5 -31.08 -12.79 10.28
N GLY A 6 -32.18 -12.27 9.71
CA GLY A 6 -32.16 -11.61 8.38
C GLY A 6 -31.53 -10.21 8.35
N GLN A 7 -31.62 -9.43 9.44
CA GLN A 7 -31.14 -8.04 9.48
C GLN A 7 -29.61 -7.89 9.39
N ARG A 8 -28.82 -8.93 9.68
CA ARG A 8 -27.34 -8.86 9.57
C ARG A 8 -26.83 -8.98 8.14
N MET A 9 -27.56 -9.61 7.22
CA MET A 9 -27.13 -9.72 5.82
C MET A 9 -27.44 -8.45 5.02
N ILE A 10 -28.58 -7.79 5.27
CA ILE A 10 -28.97 -6.56 4.58
C ILE A 10 -28.01 -5.40 4.92
N ARG A 11 -27.53 -5.32 6.17
CA ARG A 11 -26.49 -4.34 6.57
C ARG A 11 -25.10 -4.59 5.95
N ARG A 12 -24.81 -5.81 5.48
CA ARG A 12 -23.57 -6.09 4.71
C ARG A 12 -23.72 -5.68 3.24
N MET A 13 -24.92 -5.77 2.67
CA MET A 13 -25.20 -5.30 1.29
C MET A 13 -25.33 -3.77 1.20
N ALA A 14 -25.85 -3.10 2.23
CA ALA A 14 -25.93 -1.64 2.32
C ALA A 14 -24.59 -0.94 2.66
N ARG A 15 -23.51 -1.71 2.81
CA ARG A 15 -22.12 -1.21 2.81
C ARG A 15 -21.38 -1.68 1.56
N ARG A 16 -22.05 -1.71 0.40
CA ARG A 16 -21.32 -1.40 -0.83
C ARG A 16 -20.89 0.05 -0.64
N GLU A 17 -19.68 0.24 -0.13
CA GLU A 17 -19.04 1.54 -0.09
C GLU A 17 -19.22 2.13 -1.48
N ASP A 18 -19.86 3.30 -1.58
CA ASP A 18 -20.05 4.00 -2.83
C ASP A 18 -18.67 4.42 -3.35
N ILE A 19 -17.96 3.48 -3.97
CA ILE A 19 -16.69 3.72 -4.64
C ILE A 19 -17.03 4.75 -5.72
N PRO A 20 -16.43 5.95 -5.70
CA PRO A 20 -16.75 6.99 -6.67
C PRO A 20 -16.71 6.42 -8.09
N PRO A 21 -17.70 6.75 -8.96
CA PRO A 21 -17.78 6.16 -10.30
C PRO A 21 -16.50 6.40 -11.11
N VAL A 22 -15.86 7.55 -10.92
CA VAL A 22 -14.58 7.91 -11.53
C VAL A 22 -13.45 6.98 -11.08
N LEU A 23 -13.42 6.58 -9.81
CA LEU A 23 -12.43 5.63 -9.30
C LEU A 23 -12.67 4.21 -9.84
N GLN A 24 -13.93 3.80 -9.99
CA GLN A 24 -14.26 2.54 -10.65
C GLN A 24 -13.82 2.54 -12.11
N GLN A 25 -14.04 3.66 -12.82
CA GLN A 25 -13.63 3.83 -14.20
C GLN A 25 -12.11 3.76 -14.35
N ALA A 26 -11.34 4.45 -13.50
CA ALA A 26 -9.88 4.39 -13.51
C ALA A 26 -9.36 2.96 -13.28
N ASN A 27 -9.99 2.20 -12.36
CA ASN A 27 -9.67 0.79 -12.15
C ASN A 27 -9.99 -0.08 -13.37
N GLN A 28 -11.10 0.20 -14.08
CA GLN A 28 -11.43 -0.49 -15.33
C GLN A 28 -10.39 -0.18 -16.42
N MET A 29 -9.96 1.07 -16.56
CA MET A 29 -8.89 1.44 -17.50
C MET A 29 -7.59 0.68 -17.20
N MET A 30 -7.21 0.55 -15.92
CA MET A 30 -6.07 -0.29 -15.51
C MET A 30 -6.24 -1.75 -15.92
N ALA A 31 -7.44 -2.31 -15.74
CA ALA A 31 -7.73 -3.70 -16.10
C ALA A 31 -7.72 -3.93 -17.63
N ASN A 32 -8.13 -2.92 -18.39
CA ASN A 32 -8.15 -2.94 -19.86
C ASN A 32 -6.76 -2.69 -20.48
N GLY A 33 -5.78 -2.24 -19.69
CA GLY A 33 -4.44 -1.88 -20.16
C GLY A 33 -4.33 -0.44 -20.66
N ASP A 34 -5.36 0.38 -20.48
CA ASP A 34 -5.38 1.81 -20.83
C ASP A 34 -4.63 2.65 -19.77
N TYR A 35 -3.35 2.33 -19.57
CA TYR A 35 -2.55 2.85 -18.46
C TYR A 35 -2.39 4.36 -18.47
N LYS A 36 -2.32 4.97 -19.67
CA LYS A 36 -2.18 6.42 -19.81
C LYS A 36 -3.42 7.16 -19.28
N ASN A 37 -4.60 6.78 -19.77
CA ASN A 37 -5.87 7.37 -19.35
C ASN A 37 -6.16 7.08 -17.87
N ALA A 38 -5.75 5.89 -17.40
CA ALA A 38 -5.85 5.55 -15.99
C ALA A 38 -5.00 6.49 -15.12
N ALA A 39 -3.74 6.74 -15.51
CA ALA A 39 -2.84 7.63 -14.78
C ALA A 39 -3.42 9.04 -14.64
N GLU A 40 -3.90 9.62 -15.74
CA GLU A 40 -4.55 10.94 -15.75
C GLU A 40 -5.79 10.97 -14.83
N SER A 41 -6.62 9.92 -14.88
CA SER A 41 -7.83 9.80 -14.05
C SER A 41 -7.48 9.70 -12.56
N PHE A 42 -6.47 8.91 -12.20
CA PHE A 42 -6.02 8.81 -10.81
C PHE A 42 -5.37 10.09 -10.31
N HIS A 43 -4.59 10.77 -11.15
CA HIS A 43 -3.95 12.04 -10.81
C HIS A 43 -5.00 13.11 -10.51
N ALA A 44 -6.01 13.26 -11.38
CA ALA A 44 -7.13 14.17 -11.16
C ALA A 44 -7.91 13.84 -9.88
N LEU A 45 -8.14 12.56 -9.62
CA LEU A 45 -8.75 12.09 -8.37
C LEU A 45 -7.89 12.40 -7.14
N ALA A 46 -6.57 12.23 -7.25
CA ALA A 46 -5.63 12.47 -6.17
C ALA A 46 -5.59 13.95 -5.80
N MET A 47 -5.53 14.85 -6.79
CA MET A 47 -5.62 16.30 -6.57
C MET A 47 -6.92 16.68 -5.86
N GLY A 48 -8.08 16.22 -6.35
CA GLY A 48 -9.36 16.50 -5.70
C GLY A 48 -9.49 15.87 -4.29
N ALA A 49 -8.80 14.75 -4.07
CA ALA A 49 -8.76 14.10 -2.77
C ALA A 49 -7.80 14.78 -1.78
N GLU A 50 -6.77 15.51 -2.21
CA GLU A 50 -5.92 16.27 -1.27
C GLU A 50 -6.77 17.25 -0.45
N GLU A 51 -7.69 17.95 -1.10
CA GLU A 51 -8.57 18.94 -0.47
C GLU A 51 -9.68 18.29 0.37
N ARG A 52 -10.31 17.24 -0.15
CA ARG A 52 -11.54 16.66 0.43
C ARG A 52 -11.28 15.48 1.37
N PHE A 53 -10.29 14.67 1.05
CA PHE A 53 -10.01 13.38 1.69
C PHE A 53 -8.48 13.13 1.81
N PRO A 54 -7.76 13.94 2.60
CA PRO A 54 -6.30 13.93 2.63
C PRO A 54 -5.71 12.58 3.03
N HIS A 55 -6.46 11.76 3.77
CA HIS A 55 -6.05 10.41 4.16
C HIS A 55 -6.00 9.41 2.99
N ARG A 56 -6.76 9.64 1.90
CA ARG A 56 -6.84 8.79 0.69
C ARG A 56 -5.91 9.29 -0.42
N ALA A 57 -5.69 10.60 -0.52
CA ALA A 57 -4.88 11.21 -1.57
C ALA A 57 -3.53 10.51 -1.83
N PRO A 58 -2.74 10.11 -0.80
CA PRO A 58 -1.46 9.45 -1.03
C PRO A 58 -1.56 8.16 -1.86
N PHE A 59 -2.61 7.36 -1.65
CA PHE A 59 -2.78 6.10 -2.37
C PHE A 59 -3.20 6.33 -3.82
N LEU A 60 -3.99 7.38 -4.07
CA LEU A 60 -4.40 7.75 -5.42
C LEU A 60 -3.21 8.24 -6.25
N TYR A 61 -2.31 9.03 -5.66
CA TYR A 61 -1.04 9.39 -6.32
C TYR A 61 -0.16 8.18 -6.61
N VAL A 62 -0.14 7.20 -5.71
CA VAL A 62 0.64 5.98 -5.96
C VAL A 62 0.08 5.19 -7.14
N GLU A 63 -1.24 5.03 -7.23
CA GLU A 63 -1.86 4.35 -8.37
C GLU A 63 -1.69 5.15 -9.67
N ALA A 64 -1.77 6.49 -9.62
CA ALA A 64 -1.46 7.35 -10.77
C ALA A 64 -0.04 7.12 -11.27
N GLY A 65 0.93 7.14 -10.36
CA GLY A 65 2.33 6.94 -10.71
C GLY A 65 2.62 5.54 -11.26
N ARG A 66 1.98 4.51 -10.69
CA ARG A 66 2.08 3.13 -11.18
C ARG A 66 1.51 2.98 -12.58
N ALA A 67 0.36 3.59 -12.85
CA ALA A 67 -0.25 3.62 -14.18
C ALA A 67 0.64 4.36 -15.19
N ALA A 68 1.22 5.51 -14.81
CA ALA A 68 2.12 6.25 -15.68
C ALA A 68 3.42 5.47 -16.01
N ILE A 69 3.99 4.75 -15.04
CA ILE A 69 5.15 3.87 -15.32
C ILE A 69 4.76 2.71 -16.23
N LEU A 70 3.53 2.20 -16.12
CA LEU A 70 3.01 1.17 -17.02
C LEU A 70 2.75 1.69 -18.45
N SER A 71 2.39 2.97 -18.61
CA SER A 71 2.24 3.59 -19.93
C SER A 71 3.57 4.01 -20.57
N GLY A 72 4.68 3.89 -19.83
CA GLY A 72 6.02 4.32 -20.27
C GLY A 72 6.37 5.76 -19.92
N GLU A 73 5.45 6.50 -19.27
CA GLU A 73 5.70 7.86 -18.78
C GLU A 73 6.37 7.82 -17.40
N THR A 74 7.63 7.38 -17.37
CA THR A 74 8.36 7.19 -16.10
C THR A 74 8.52 8.49 -15.32
N LYS A 75 8.85 9.60 -16.00
CA LYS A 75 9.07 10.90 -15.35
C LYS A 75 7.84 11.42 -14.61
N THR A 76 6.67 11.36 -15.24
CA THR A 76 5.40 11.77 -14.60
C THR A 76 5.06 10.81 -13.48
N GLY A 77 5.25 9.51 -13.69
CA GLY A 77 4.98 8.50 -12.68
C GLY A 77 5.83 8.65 -11.41
N ILE A 78 7.12 8.95 -11.53
CA ILE A 78 7.99 9.21 -10.38
C ILE A 78 7.57 10.48 -9.63
N ALA A 79 7.16 11.54 -10.34
CA ALA A 79 6.67 12.76 -9.71
C ALA A 79 5.43 12.49 -8.83
N ASP A 80 4.48 11.69 -9.34
CA ASP A 80 3.28 11.28 -8.60
C ASP A 80 3.62 10.40 -7.40
N LEU A 81 4.50 9.40 -7.57
CA LEU A 81 4.97 8.54 -6.48
C LEU A 81 5.62 9.37 -5.36
N ARG A 82 6.48 10.31 -5.73
CA ARG A 82 7.13 11.23 -4.80
C ARG A 82 6.11 12.06 -4.04
N ARG A 83 5.10 12.61 -4.72
CA ARG A 83 4.03 13.38 -4.07
C ARG A 83 3.27 12.52 -3.06
N GLY A 84 2.87 11.31 -3.45
CA GLY A 84 2.16 10.39 -2.57
C GLY A 84 2.95 10.02 -1.31
N LEU A 85 4.24 9.68 -1.46
CA LEU A 85 5.12 9.38 -0.32
C LEU A 85 5.36 10.61 0.57
N THR A 86 5.53 11.79 -0.02
CA THR A 86 5.69 13.05 0.73
C THR A 86 4.45 13.36 1.56
N LEU A 87 3.25 13.14 1.02
CA LEU A 87 2.01 13.30 1.78
C LEU A 87 1.90 12.32 2.95
N LEU A 88 2.43 11.09 2.82
CA LEU A 88 2.50 10.17 3.96
C LEU A 88 3.48 10.66 5.03
N ALA A 89 4.61 11.24 4.62
CA ALA A 89 5.59 11.83 5.54
C ALA A 89 5.00 13.02 6.31
N THR A 90 4.33 13.95 5.62
CA THR A 90 3.69 15.12 6.25
C THR A 90 2.56 14.72 7.20
N GLN A 91 1.85 13.62 6.91
CA GLN A 91 0.84 13.03 7.78
C GLN A 91 1.43 12.20 8.94
N GLN A 92 2.76 12.13 9.09
CA GLN A 92 3.47 11.31 10.08
C GLN A 92 3.17 9.80 9.98
N ARG A 93 2.77 9.32 8.79
CA ARG A 93 2.40 7.92 8.54
C ARG A 93 3.61 7.11 8.06
N PHE A 94 4.73 7.22 8.79
CA PHE A 94 6.04 6.69 8.40
C PHE A 94 6.04 5.19 8.12
N THR A 95 5.35 4.38 8.95
CA THR A 95 5.26 2.92 8.71
C THR A 95 4.59 2.60 7.37
N ARG A 96 3.53 3.32 7.01
CA ARG A 96 2.87 3.11 5.71
C ARG A 96 3.75 3.60 4.58
N MET A 97 4.40 4.75 4.74
CA MET A 97 5.37 5.28 3.77
C MET A 97 6.49 4.28 3.49
N GLN A 98 7.07 3.66 4.52
CA GLN A 98 8.15 2.69 4.38
C GLN A 98 7.69 1.42 3.65
N MET A 99 6.54 0.85 4.03
CA MET A 99 6.00 -0.35 3.35
C MET A 99 5.67 -0.07 1.88
N LEU A 100 5.00 1.05 1.60
CA LEU A 100 4.64 1.45 0.24
C LEU A 100 5.88 1.78 -0.60
N GLY A 101 6.79 2.56 -0.05
CA GLY A 101 8.04 2.94 -0.68
C GLY A 101 8.91 1.75 -1.03
N GLN A 102 9.09 0.80 -0.09
CA GLN A 102 9.87 -0.41 -0.37
C GLN A 102 9.25 -1.24 -1.50
N ARG A 103 7.91 -1.33 -1.53
CA ARG A 103 7.20 -2.00 -2.62
C ARG A 103 7.44 -1.30 -3.95
N ILE A 104 7.36 0.04 -3.99
CA ILE A 104 7.63 0.84 -5.18
C ILE A 104 9.07 0.64 -5.66
N VAL A 105 10.06 0.68 -4.77
CA VAL A 105 11.47 0.42 -5.09
C VAL A 105 11.64 -0.95 -5.74
N ASN A 106 11.04 -1.99 -5.15
CA ASN A 106 11.10 -3.34 -5.71
C ASN A 106 10.41 -3.42 -7.09
N GLU A 107 9.27 -2.74 -7.28
CA GLU A 107 8.56 -2.68 -8.56
C GLU A 107 9.37 -1.94 -9.64
N LEU A 108 10.09 -0.87 -9.28
CA LEU A 108 10.97 -0.12 -10.19
C LEU A 108 12.22 -0.92 -10.58
N GLN A 109 12.88 -1.56 -9.60
CA GLN A 109 14.04 -2.42 -9.84
C GLN A 109 13.70 -3.60 -10.74
N ALA A 110 12.52 -4.22 -10.54
CA ALA A 110 12.06 -5.31 -11.40
C ALA A 110 11.87 -4.90 -12.87
N ARG A 111 11.70 -3.60 -13.14
CA ARG A 111 11.59 -3.02 -14.49
C ARG A 111 12.91 -2.47 -15.03
N GLY A 112 13.99 -2.55 -14.26
CA GLY A 112 15.30 -1.98 -14.62
C GLY A 112 15.42 -0.46 -14.40
N LEU A 113 14.44 0.16 -13.72
CA LEU A 113 14.42 1.60 -13.40
C LEU A 113 15.24 1.87 -12.13
N ASN A 114 16.53 1.56 -12.17
CA ASN A 114 17.40 1.58 -10.99
C ASN A 114 17.69 2.99 -10.48
N ALA A 115 17.82 3.97 -11.37
CA ALA A 115 18.08 5.37 -11.00
C ALA A 115 16.88 5.96 -10.27
N GLU A 116 15.67 5.69 -10.76
CA GLU A 116 14.42 6.12 -10.16
C GLU A 116 14.14 5.40 -8.84
N ALA A 117 14.48 4.10 -8.76
CA ALA A 117 14.42 3.34 -7.51
C ALA A 117 15.34 3.93 -6.44
N GLU A 118 16.55 4.36 -6.82
CA GLU A 118 17.49 5.03 -5.94
C GLU A 118 16.94 6.38 -5.44
N GLU A 119 16.34 7.19 -6.32
CA GLU A 119 15.67 8.44 -5.94
C GLU A 119 14.60 8.22 -4.86
N ILE A 120 13.71 7.23 -5.07
CA ILE A 120 12.67 6.89 -4.08
C ILE A 120 13.29 6.37 -2.78
N SER A 121 14.36 5.57 -2.85
CA SER A 121 15.05 5.08 -1.65
C SER A 121 15.67 6.21 -0.81
N ASN A 122 16.24 7.23 -1.48
CA ASN A 122 16.79 8.41 -0.83
C ASN A 122 15.69 9.23 -0.15
N LEU A 123 14.53 9.36 -0.80
CA LEU A 123 13.35 9.99 -0.20
C LEU A 123 12.86 9.27 1.06
N LEU A 124 12.90 7.94 1.07
CA LEU A 124 12.52 7.18 2.27
C LEU A 124 13.50 7.45 3.40
N ASN A 125 14.81 7.36 3.14
CA ASN A 125 15.83 7.59 4.16
C ASN A 125 15.81 9.03 4.72
N GLY A 126 15.52 10.03 3.90
CA GLY A 126 15.48 11.43 4.32
C GLY A 126 14.26 11.82 5.17
N ASN A 127 13.16 11.06 5.11
CA ASN A 127 11.92 11.37 5.83
C ASN A 127 11.65 10.47 7.05
N LEU A 128 12.48 9.45 7.28
CA LEU A 128 12.33 8.59 8.45
C LEU A 128 12.79 9.37 9.70
N PRO A 129 12.03 9.34 10.82
CA PRO A 129 12.64 9.63 12.10
C PRO A 129 13.79 8.62 12.27
N THR A 130 14.95 9.07 12.75
CA THR A 130 16.08 8.19 13.08
C THR A 130 15.66 7.26 14.20
N VAL A 131 14.93 6.19 13.87
CA VAL A 131 14.65 5.09 14.77
C VAL A 131 15.89 4.22 14.67
N PRO A 132 16.70 4.09 15.74
CA PRO A 132 17.79 3.13 15.74
C PRO A 132 17.14 1.77 15.54
N LEU A 133 17.36 1.17 14.37
CA LEU A 133 16.95 -0.19 14.11
C LEU A 133 17.68 -1.07 15.12
N LEU A 134 16.98 -1.46 16.20
CA LEU A 134 17.29 -2.69 16.91
C LEU A 134 17.19 -3.78 15.85
N LYS A 135 18.36 -4.13 15.33
CA LYS A 135 18.71 -5.29 14.54
C LYS A 135 18.00 -6.48 15.17
N GLN A 136 16.82 -6.82 14.68
CA GLN A 136 16.10 -7.99 15.19
C GLN A 136 16.99 -9.19 14.85
N PRO A 137 17.57 -9.90 15.85
CA PRO A 137 18.21 -11.15 15.53
C PRO A 137 17.09 -12.11 15.14
N LEU A 138 17.13 -12.56 13.89
CA LEU A 138 16.42 -13.73 13.42
C LEU A 138 16.71 -14.88 14.40
N LEU A 139 15.80 -15.10 15.36
CA LEU A 139 15.82 -16.25 16.25
C LEU A 139 15.62 -17.48 15.35
N LYS A 140 16.75 -18.09 15.01
CA LYS A 140 16.84 -19.35 14.27
C LYS A 140 15.96 -20.37 15.00
N LYS A 141 15.05 -20.97 14.23
CA LYS A 141 14.42 -22.25 14.55
C LYS A 141 15.49 -23.25 14.99
N GLY A 142 15.34 -23.85 16.17
CA GLY A 142 16.16 -24.99 16.56
C GLY A 142 16.16 -25.27 18.06
N LEU A 143 15.71 -26.48 18.41
CA LEU A 143 15.82 -27.17 19.70
C LEU A 143 14.88 -26.69 20.82
N PHE A 144 13.85 -27.48 21.11
CA PHE A 144 13.83 -28.32 22.30
C PHE A 144 12.70 -29.35 22.18
N CYS A 145 13.05 -30.55 21.72
CA CYS A 145 12.33 -31.76 22.10
C CYS A 145 12.58 -31.98 23.60
N GLN A 146 11.53 -31.99 24.42
CA GLN A 146 11.57 -32.69 25.69
C GLN A 146 10.45 -33.73 25.69
N PRO A 147 10.76 -35.03 25.85
CA PRO A 147 9.74 -36.03 26.07
C PRO A 147 9.23 -35.90 27.50
N ILE A 148 7.94 -35.60 27.66
CA ILE A 148 7.29 -35.63 28.97
C ILE A 148 7.15 -37.11 29.36
N ALA A 149 8.07 -37.59 30.20
CA ALA A 149 7.98 -38.88 30.84
C ALA A 149 6.77 -38.92 31.79
N GLN A 150 5.89 -39.89 31.59
CA GLN A 150 4.78 -40.21 32.49
C GLN A 150 5.34 -40.94 33.73
N PRO A 151 4.96 -40.60 34.97
CA PRO A 151 5.08 -41.53 36.07
C PRO A 151 3.83 -42.40 36.19
N ALA A 152 4.06 -43.69 36.07
CA ALA A 152 3.12 -44.78 36.30
C ALA A 152 2.70 -44.87 37.79
N VAL A 153 1.40 -45.17 37.97
CA VAL A 153 0.79 -46.10 38.92
C VAL A 153 1.48 -46.29 40.29
N ARG A 154 0.79 -45.90 41.36
CA ARG A 154 0.81 -46.64 42.63
C ARG A 154 -0.62 -46.94 43.08
N ARG A 155 -0.89 -48.22 43.29
CA ARG A 155 -1.99 -48.75 44.11
C ARG A 155 -1.67 -48.52 45.58
#